data_AF-A0AAU1IAN6-F1
#
_entry.id   AF-A0AAU1IAN6-F1
#
_cell.length_a   1.000
_cell.length_b   1.000
_cell.length_c   1.000
_cell.angle_alpha   90.00
_cell.angle_beta   90.00
_cell.angle_gamma   90.00
#
_symmetry.space_group_name_H-M   'P 1'
#
loop_
_entity.id
_entity.type
_entity.pdbx_description
1 polymer ?
#
loop_
_entity_poly.entity_id
_entity_poly.type
_entity_poly.pdbx_seq_one_letter_code
_entity_poly.pdbx_strand_id
1 'polypeptide(L)'
;MARHWVWMSRMTAAAHRLPGVDPARIALWGTSYAGGHVVPVAVRDAGVAAIVSLTPTTDGLASLLHVVRHAGAGRLMVSLAGRGLRDLALALPKRPPHLLPIVGLPGRSRR
;
A
#
# COMPACT_ATOMS: atom_id res chain seq x y z
N MET A 1 -9.04 7.97 7.72
CA MET A 1 -7.63 8.17 8.14
C MET A 1 -7.31 7.66 9.55
N ALA A 2 -8.11 7.92 10.59
CA ALA A 2 -7.82 7.47 11.96
C ALA A 2 -7.57 5.95 12.11
N ARG A 3 -8.36 5.10 11.42
CA ARG A 3 -8.23 3.62 11.50
C ARG A 3 -6.91 3.08 10.91
N HIS A 4 -6.36 3.76 9.89
CA HIS A 4 -5.07 3.39 9.27
C HIS A 4 -3.91 3.61 10.24
N TRP A 5 -3.91 4.74 10.94
CA TRP A 5 -2.88 5.07 11.92
C TRP A 5 -2.90 4.17 13.15
N VAL A 6 -4.09 3.85 13.66
CA VAL A 6 -4.24 2.88 14.76
C VAL A 6 -3.61 1.54 14.40
N TRP A 7 -3.74 1.10 13.15
CA TRP A 7 -3.17 -0.17 12.72
C TRP A 7 -1.64 -0.12 12.67
N MET A 8 -1.05 0.94 12.10
CA MET A 8 0.40 1.09 12.04
C MET A 8 1.05 1.26 13.42
N SER A 9 0.44 2.04 14.32
CA SER A 9 0.93 2.16 15.71
C SER A 9 0.84 0.83 16.47
N ARG A 10 -0.18 0.01 16.20
CA ARG A 10 -0.28 -1.34 16.81
C ARG A 10 0.81 -2.28 16.28
N MET A 11 1.20 -2.16 15.01
CA MET A 11 2.27 -2.96 14.44
C MET A 11 3.61 -2.64 15.09
N THR A 12 3.97 -1.35 15.21
CA THR A 12 5.24 -0.99 15.84
C THR A 12 5.25 -1.31 17.33
N ALA A 13 4.15 -1.07 18.05
CA ALA A 13 4.02 -1.48 19.45
C ALA A 13 4.07 -3.01 19.66
N ALA A 14 3.63 -3.80 18.69
CA ALA A 14 3.79 -5.25 18.72
C ALA A 14 5.27 -5.63 18.51
N ALA A 15 5.95 -4.99 17.55
CA ALA A 15 7.36 -5.21 17.29
C ALA A 15 8.24 -4.92 18.51
N HIS A 16 7.97 -3.81 19.21
CA HIS A 16 8.64 -3.42 20.47
C HIS A 16 8.51 -4.44 21.61
N ARG A 17 7.50 -5.33 21.56
CA ARG A 17 7.24 -6.32 22.62
C ARG A 17 7.59 -7.75 22.19
N LEU A 18 8.19 -7.94 21.02
CA LEU A 18 8.59 -9.27 20.55
C LEU A 18 9.74 -9.80 21.43
N PRO A 19 9.60 -11.00 22.04
CA PRO A 19 10.70 -11.62 22.78
C PRO A 19 11.94 -11.79 21.89
N GLY A 20 13.11 -11.42 22.40
CA GLY A 20 14.37 -11.52 21.66
C GLY A 20 14.62 -10.38 20.67
N VAL A 21 13.73 -9.38 20.58
CA VAL A 21 13.96 -8.15 19.81
C VAL A 21 14.42 -7.05 20.77
N ASP A 22 15.49 -6.35 20.40
CA ASP A 22 15.90 -5.13 21.09
C ASP A 22 14.98 -3.96 20.66
N PRO A 23 14.14 -3.41 21.55
CA PRO A 23 13.21 -2.34 21.20
C PRO A 23 13.91 -1.05 20.77
N ALA A 24 15.20 -0.87 21.11
CA ALA A 24 15.99 0.28 20.67
C ALA A 24 16.58 0.11 19.25
N ARG A 25 16.40 -1.05 18.60
CA ARG A 25 17.01 -1.40 17.31
C ARG A 25 15.99 -1.85 16.27
N ILE A 26 14.81 -1.25 16.29
CA ILE A 26 13.74 -1.54 15.32
C ILE A 26 13.92 -0.69 14.06
N ALA A 27 13.92 -1.33 12.89
CA ALA A 27 13.91 -0.67 11.60
C ALA A 27 12.61 -0.96 10.83
N LEU A 28 12.11 0.03 10.09
CA LEU A 28 10.97 -0.14 9.18
C LEU A 28 11.45 -0.20 7.74
N TRP A 29 10.76 -0.97 6.90
CA TRP A 29 11.06 -0.99 5.46
C TRP A 29 9.79 -1.15 4.62
N GLY A 30 9.82 -0.65 3.39
CA GLY A 30 8.69 -0.79 2.47
C GLY A 30 8.98 -0.34 1.04
N THR A 31 8.20 -0.87 0.10
CA THR A 31 8.24 -0.53 -1.33
C THR A 31 6.95 0.17 -1.76
N SER A 32 7.02 1.08 -2.73
CA SER A 32 5.85 1.77 -3.30
C SER A 32 4.99 2.45 -2.22
N TYR A 33 3.70 2.11 -2.11
CA TYR A 33 2.80 2.65 -1.10
C TYR A 33 3.30 2.39 0.32
N ALA A 34 3.86 1.20 0.59
CA ALA A 34 4.43 0.89 1.90
C ALA A 34 5.68 1.73 2.20
N GLY A 35 6.49 2.03 1.17
CA GLY A 35 7.64 2.94 1.28
C GLY A 35 7.23 4.37 1.67
N GLY A 36 6.05 4.82 1.25
CA GLY A 36 5.46 6.08 1.70
C GLY A 36 5.08 6.08 3.18
N HIS A 37 4.65 4.94 3.73
CA HIS A 37 4.17 4.83 5.11
C HIS A 37 5.26 4.75 6.17
N VAL A 38 6.45 4.21 5.85
CA VAL A 38 7.52 4.09 6.86
C VAL A 38 7.97 5.44 7.42
N VAL A 39 7.90 6.51 6.61
CA VAL A 39 8.28 7.88 7.01
C VAL A 39 7.37 8.43 8.12
N PRO A 40 6.05 8.60 7.89
CA PRO A 40 5.15 9.17 8.91
C PRO A 40 4.90 8.24 10.11
N VAL A 41 5.24 6.95 10.02
CA VAL A 41 5.26 6.04 11.18
C VAL A 41 6.50 6.30 12.02
N ALA A 42 7.69 6.37 11.42
CA ALA A 42 8.93 6.67 12.14
C ALA A 42 8.90 8.05 12.82
N VAL A 43 8.25 9.05 12.19
CA VAL A 43 8.03 10.37 12.83
C VAL A 43 7.19 10.28 14.10
N ARG A 44 6.27 9.31 14.18
CA ARG A 44 5.36 9.14 15.33
C ARG A 44 5.89 8.18 16.40
N ASP A 45 6.78 7.27 16.03
CA ASP A 45 7.35 6.26 16.92
C ASP A 45 8.85 6.52 17.09
N ALA A 46 9.19 7.21 18.18
CA ALA A 46 10.58 7.53 18.51
C ALA A 46 11.46 6.30 18.79
N GLY A 47 10.88 5.10 18.92
CA GLY A 47 11.62 3.85 19.07
C GLY A 47 12.09 3.24 17.74
N VAL A 48 11.75 3.85 16.59
CA VAL A 48 12.26 3.42 15.28
C VAL A 48 13.67 3.97 15.07
N ALA A 49 14.66 3.09 15.01
CA ALA A 49 16.07 3.42 14.84
C ALA A 49 16.45 3.75 13.37
N ALA A 50 15.74 3.16 12.40
CA ALA A 50 16.02 3.36 10.98
C ALA A 50 14.82 3.09 10.08
N ILE A 51 14.85 3.64 8.86
CA ILE A 51 13.88 3.31 7.80
C ILE A 51 14.57 3.02 6.46
N VAL A 52 14.01 2.09 5.69
CA VAL A 52 14.38 1.83 4.28
C VAL A 52 13.14 2.03 3.41
N SER A 53 13.15 3.07 2.59
CA SER A 53 12.01 3.48 1.77
C SER A 53 12.33 3.35 0.29
N LEU A 54 11.73 2.36 -0.39
CA LEU A 54 12.01 2.01 -1.77
C LEU A 54 10.87 2.50 -2.68
N THR A 55 11.23 3.22 -3.74
CA THR A 55 10.28 3.81 -4.72
C THR A 55 9.02 4.41 -4.07
N PRO A 56 9.18 5.25 -3.03
CA PRO A 56 8.05 5.60 -2.16
C PRO A 56 6.98 6.41 -2.88
N THR A 57 5.74 6.10 -2.56
CA THR A 57 4.61 7.01 -2.81
C THR A 57 4.55 8.06 -1.70
N THR A 58 5.28 9.16 -1.87
CA THR A 58 5.32 10.26 -0.88
C THR A 58 4.06 11.12 -0.88
N ASP A 59 3.38 11.21 -2.03
CA ASP A 59 2.08 11.87 -2.17
C ASP A 59 1.12 10.98 -2.97
N GLY A 60 0.18 10.36 -2.24
CA GLY A 60 -0.84 9.50 -2.84
C GLY A 60 -1.81 10.26 -3.75
N LEU A 61 -2.12 11.52 -3.46
CA LEU A 61 -3.02 12.33 -4.28
C LEU A 61 -2.32 12.77 -5.57
N ALA A 62 -1.09 13.26 -5.49
CA ALA A 62 -0.31 13.59 -6.68
C ALA A 62 -0.08 12.36 -7.57
N SER A 63 0.19 11.19 -6.97
CA SER A 63 0.34 9.94 -7.70
C SER A 63 -0.94 9.52 -8.40
N LEU A 64 -2.09 9.62 -7.72
CA LEU A 64 -3.39 9.34 -8.31
C LEU A 64 -3.70 10.31 -9.45
N LEU A 65 -3.51 11.61 -9.23
CA LEU A 65 -3.73 12.64 -10.25
C LEU A 65 -2.82 12.44 -11.46
N HIS A 66 -1.57 12.06 -11.25
CA HIS A 66 -0.64 11.74 -12.33
C HIS A 66 -1.16 10.58 -13.18
N VAL A 67 -1.59 9.49 -12.53
CA VAL A 67 -2.18 8.34 -13.20
C VAL A 67 -3.47 8.71 -13.96
N VAL A 68 -4.36 9.48 -13.35
CA VAL A 68 -5.60 9.96 -13.97
C VAL A 68 -5.33 10.83 -15.21
N ARG A 69 -4.32 11.70 -15.15
CA ARG A 69 -3.92 12.58 -16.25
C ARG A 69 -3.35 11.80 -17.44
N HIS A 70 -2.58 10.74 -17.19
CA HIS A 70 -1.89 9.99 -18.26
C HIS A 70 -2.69 8.82 -18.82
N ALA A 71 -3.49 8.14 -18.00
CA ALA A 71 -4.28 6.97 -18.42
C ALA A 71 -5.70 7.34 -18.93
N GLY A 72 -6.11 8.60 -18.77
CA GLY A 72 -7.46 9.07 -19.06
C GLY A 72 -8.43 8.76 -17.92
N ALA A 73 -8.96 9.82 -17.29
CA ALA A 73 -9.84 9.74 -16.12
C ALA A 73 -11.02 8.78 -16.32
N GLY A 74 -11.69 8.84 -17.48
CA GLY A 74 -12.89 8.04 -17.74
C GLY A 74 -12.63 6.54 -17.81
N ARG A 75 -11.61 6.09 -18.56
CA ARG A 75 -11.35 4.66 -18.77
C ARG A 75 -10.80 3.98 -17.54
N LEU A 76 -9.91 4.67 -16.82
CA LEU A 76 -9.33 4.14 -15.59
C LEU A 76 -10.36 4.11 -14.46
N MET A 77 -11.14 5.17 -14.26
CA MET A 77 -12.14 5.21 -13.19
C MET A 77 -13.30 4.26 -13.44
N VAL A 78 -13.82 4.16 -14.67
CA VAL A 78 -14.90 3.21 -15.00
C VAL A 78 -14.41 1.76 -14.88
N SER A 79 -13.17 1.47 -15.31
CA SER A 79 -12.64 0.10 -15.21
C SER A 79 -12.24 -0.29 -13.79
N LEU A 80 -11.66 0.61 -12.99
CA LEU A 80 -11.34 0.34 -11.58
C LEU A 80 -12.60 0.29 -10.72
N ALA A 81 -13.55 1.21 -10.89
CA ALA A 81 -14.82 1.19 -10.17
C ALA A 81 -15.63 -0.06 -10.51
N GLY A 82 -15.76 -0.40 -11.80
CA GLY A 82 -16.46 -1.61 -12.22
C GLY A 82 -15.81 -2.90 -11.72
N ARG A 83 -14.48 -2.99 -11.74
CA ARG A 83 -13.74 -4.15 -11.19
C ARG A 83 -13.82 -4.21 -9.67
N GLY A 84 -13.77 -3.07 -8.97
CA GLY A 84 -13.95 -2.99 -7.52
C GLY A 84 -15.36 -3.39 -7.07
N LEU A 85 -16.39 -2.94 -7.80
CA LEU A 85 -17.78 -3.37 -7.59
C LEU A 85 -17.95 -4.87 -7.80
N ARG A 86 -17.33 -5.42 -8.85
CA ARG A 86 -17.33 -6.87 -9.11
C ARG A 86 -16.64 -7.64 -7.98
N ASP A 87 -15.50 -7.16 -7.52
CA ASP A 87 -14.74 -7.80 -6.44
C ASP A 87 -15.53 -7.77 -5.11
N LEU A 88 -16.18 -6.64 -4.81
CA LEU A 88 -17.07 -6.50 -3.65
C LEU A 88 -18.28 -7.44 -3.72
N ALA A 89 -18.91 -7.56 -4.90
CA ALA A 89 -20.01 -8.48 -5.13
C ALA A 89 -19.59 -9.96 -4.97
N LEU A 90 -18.34 -10.29 -5.27
CA LEU A 90 -17.77 -11.63 -5.10
C LEU A 90 -17.32 -11.91 -3.65
N ALA A 91 -16.96 -10.88 -2.89
CA ALA A 91 -16.59 -11.01 -1.49
C ALA A 91 -17.75 -11.48 -0.60
N LEU A 92 -18.99 -11.09 -0.92
CA LEU A 92 -20.19 -11.46 -0.16
C LEU A 92 -20.44 -12.98 -0.08
N PRO A 93 -20.35 -13.76 -1.18
CA PRO A 93 -20.52 -15.21 -1.13
C PRO A 93 -19.25 -16.04 -0.86
N LYS A 94 -18.17 -15.49 -0.26
CA LYS A 94 -16.86 -16.17 -0.12
C LYS A 94 -16.26 -16.69 -1.44
N ARG A 95 -16.58 -16.05 -2.57
CA ARG A 95 -16.04 -16.45 -3.87
C ARG A 95 -14.60 -15.95 -4.03
N PRO A 96 -13.77 -16.63 -4.85
CA PRO A 96 -12.41 -16.19 -5.09
C PRO A 96 -12.37 -14.77 -5.67
N PRO A 97 -11.44 -13.92 -5.21
CA PRO A 97 -11.33 -12.53 -5.64
C PRO A 97 -11.04 -12.42 -7.13
N HIS A 98 -11.52 -11.34 -7.74
CA HIS A 98 -11.30 -11.04 -9.16
C HIS A 98 -9.90 -10.48 -9.36
N LEU A 99 -8.93 -11.36 -9.63
CA LEU A 99 -7.54 -10.98 -9.89
C LEU A 99 -7.36 -10.38 -11.28
N LEU A 100 -6.54 -9.33 -11.36
CA LEU A 100 -6.16 -8.69 -12.61
C LEU A 100 -4.73 -9.08 -13.00
N PRO A 101 -4.45 -9.34 -14.28
CA PRO A 101 -3.10 -9.61 -14.74
C PRO A 101 -2.24 -8.35 -14.59
N ILE A 102 -1.36 -8.34 -13.59
CA ILE A 102 -0.38 -7.28 -13.37
C ILE A 102 0.73 -7.35 -14.43
N VAL A 103 1.13 -8.57 -14.79
CA VAL A 103 2.11 -8.86 -15.83
C VAL A 103 1.39 -9.28 -17.12
N GLY A 104 1.84 -8.76 -18.27
CA GLY A 104 1.38 -9.26 -19.57
C GLY A 104 1.91 -10.67 -19.84
N LEU A 105 1.27 -11.41 -20.75
CA LEU A 105 1.84 -12.68 -21.23
C LEU A 105 3.23 -12.40 -21.86
N PRO A 106 4.24 -13.26 -21.64
CA PRO A 106 5.53 -13.15 -22.32
C PRO A 106 5.32 -12.99 -23.83
N GLY A 107 5.92 -11.96 -24.44
CA GLY A 107 5.80 -11.68 -25.87
C GLY A 107 4.61 -10.79 -26.29
N ARG A 108 3.71 -10.37 -25.38
CA ARG A 108 2.73 -9.31 -25.65
C ARG A 108 3.15 -8.02 -24.97
N SER A 109 3.75 -7.10 -25.72
CA SER A 109 3.96 -5.73 -25.24
C SER A 109 2.60 -5.02 -25.10
N ARG A 110 2.40 -4.34 -23.96
CA ARG A 110 1.26 -3.43 -23.78
C ARG A 110 1.49 -2.23 -24.71
N ARG A 111 0.84 -2.22 -25.87
CA ARG A 111 0.53 -0.97 -26.58
C ARG A 111 -0.73 -0.37 -25.98
#